data_AF-A0A956RGK9-F1
#
_entry.id   AF-A0A956RGK9-F1
#
_cell.length_a   1.000
_cell.length_b   1.000
_cell.length_c   1.000
_cell.angle_alpha   90.00
_cell.angle_beta   90.00
_cell.angle_gamma   90.00
#
_symmetry.space_group_name_H-M   'P 1'
#
loop_
_entity.id
_entity.type
_entity.pdbx_description
1 polymer ?
#
loop_
_entity_poly.entity_id
_entity_poly.type
_entity_poly.pdbx_seq_one_letter_code
_entity_poly.pdbx_strand_id
1 'polypeptide(L)'
;MKDPLALRDEVLALVNATLRSPAETDPALREAVARRSTEHAGLAEPTATLPETLEGYVEKVARFAYKTTDEDIAALRASGYSEDQILEVTLSAALGAALARLERGLELLRE
;
A
#
# COMPACT_ATOMS: atom_id res chain seq x y z
N MET A 1 -0.82 4.18 28.34
CA MET A 1 -0.88 4.86 27.03
C MET A 1 0.52 4.80 26.44
N LYS A 2 0.72 4.25 25.23
CA LYS A 2 2.05 4.30 24.58
C LYS A 2 2.47 5.76 24.41
N ASP A 3 3.77 6.02 24.53
CA ASP A 3 4.34 7.34 24.22
C ASP A 3 4.01 7.72 22.77
N PRO A 4 3.35 8.87 22.52
CA PRO A 4 3.01 9.32 21.16
C PRO A 4 4.22 9.45 20.22
N LEU A 5 5.39 9.82 20.76
CA LEU A 5 6.61 9.93 19.95
C LEU A 5 7.13 8.56 19.54
N ALA A 6 7.08 7.58 20.46
CA ALA A 6 7.43 6.20 20.14
C ALA A 6 6.52 5.60 19.06
N LEU A 7 5.21 5.87 19.10
CA LEU A 7 4.28 5.39 18.08
C LEU A 7 4.57 5.99 16.70
N ARG A 8 4.88 7.30 16.63
CA ARG A 8 5.28 7.95 15.38
C ARG A 8 6.54 7.29 14.80
N ASP A 9 7.54 7.05 15.64
CA ASP A 9 8.80 6.47 15.21
C ASP A 9 8.62 5.01 14.75
N GLU A 10 7.74 4.23 15.40
CA GLU A 10 7.31 2.90 14.94
C GLU A 10 6.67 2.94 13.54
N VAL A 11 5.78 3.90 13.28
CA VAL A 11 5.13 4.07 11.96
C VAL A 11 6.16 4.45 10.90
N LEU A 12 7.08 5.37 11.20
CA LEU A 12 8.14 5.77 10.26
C LEU A 12 9.09 4.60 9.95
N ALA A 13 9.41 3.78 10.95
CA ALA A 13 10.20 2.57 10.75
C ALA A 13 9.48 1.58 9.82
N LEU A 14 8.17 1.37 10.02
CA LEU A 14 7.37 0.51 9.15
C LEU A 14 7.34 1.03 7.70
N VAL A 15 7.11 2.34 7.51
CA VAL A 15 7.11 2.96 6.18
C VAL A 15 8.43 2.75 5.46
N ASN A 16 9.56 3.00 6.14
CA ASN A 16 10.88 2.76 5.55
C ASN A 16 11.11 1.28 5.24
N ALA A 17 10.72 0.39 6.16
CA ALA A 17 10.87 -1.05 5.98
C ALA A 17 10.10 -1.55 4.75
N THR A 18 8.86 -1.08 4.56
CA THR A 18 7.99 -1.54 3.47
C THR A 18 8.29 -0.89 2.13
N LEU A 19 8.71 0.38 2.08
CA LEU A 19 8.84 1.11 0.81
C LEU A 19 10.28 1.28 0.33
N ARG A 20 11.28 1.17 1.20
CA ARG A 20 12.66 1.58 0.89
C ARG A 20 13.74 0.54 1.16
N SER A 21 13.48 -0.45 2.01
CA SER A 21 14.41 -1.56 2.23
C SER A 21 14.65 -2.38 0.95
N PRO A 22 15.79 -3.08 0.82
CA PRO A 22 16.03 -4.02 -0.29
C PRO A 22 14.89 -5.02 -0.45
N ALA A 23 14.50 -5.27 -1.70
CA ALA A 23 13.31 -6.00 -2.13
C ALA A 23 13.47 -6.41 -3.61
N GLU A 24 12.60 -7.30 -4.10
CA GLU A 24 12.56 -7.73 -5.52
C GLU A 24 11.89 -6.69 -6.43
N THR A 25 11.04 -5.83 -5.87
CA THR A 25 10.45 -4.68 -6.57
C THR A 25 11.27 -3.41 -6.43
N ASP A 26 11.23 -2.57 -7.47
CA ASP A 26 11.79 -1.23 -7.43
C ASP A 26 11.09 -0.41 -6.30
N PRO A 27 11.82 0.26 -5.40
CA PRO A 27 11.25 1.19 -4.41
C PRO A 27 10.26 2.18 -5.02
N ALA A 28 10.51 2.70 -6.23
CA ALA A 28 9.61 3.63 -6.91
C ALA A 28 8.25 3.00 -7.23
N LEU A 29 8.21 1.71 -7.57
CA LEU A 29 6.95 0.98 -7.77
C LEU A 29 6.18 0.86 -6.46
N ARG A 30 6.85 0.50 -5.36
CA ARG A 30 6.21 0.39 -4.04
C ARG A 30 5.66 1.73 -3.56
N GLU A 31 6.41 2.81 -3.73
CA GLU A 31 5.95 4.18 -3.42
C GLU A 31 4.75 4.58 -4.29
N ALA A 32 4.76 4.24 -5.59
CA ALA A 32 3.62 4.48 -6.48
C ALA A 32 2.37 3.68 -6.06
N VAL A 33 2.53 2.41 -5.67
CA VAL A 33 1.44 1.55 -5.18
C VAL A 33 0.83 2.09 -3.89
N ALA A 34 1.67 2.50 -2.93
CA ALA A 34 1.21 3.08 -1.68
C ALA A 34 0.44 4.38 -1.95
N ARG A 35 0.96 5.27 -2.81
CA ARG A 35 0.28 6.50 -3.23
C ARG A 35 -1.06 6.19 -3.91
N ARG A 36 -1.10 5.25 -4.86
CA ARG A 36 -2.35 4.85 -5.53
C ARG A 36 -3.40 4.36 -4.54
N SER A 37 -2.97 3.63 -3.50
CA SER A 37 -3.86 3.16 -2.45
C SER A 37 -4.42 4.29 -1.57
N THR A 38 -3.65 5.37 -1.36
CA THR A 38 -4.16 6.60 -0.71
C THR A 38 -5.18 7.35 -1.59
N GLU A 39 -4.96 7.37 -2.91
CA GLU A 39 -5.91 7.96 -3.88
C GLU A 39 -7.25 7.21 -3.86
N HIS A 40 -7.23 5.88 -3.80
CA HIS A 40 -8.43 5.06 -3.65
C HIS A 40 -9.21 5.31 -2.34
N ALA A 41 -8.56 5.87 -1.32
CA ALA A 41 -9.20 6.28 -0.07
C ALA A 41 -9.78 7.71 -0.12
N GLY A 42 -9.67 8.42 -1.25
CA GLY A 42 -10.18 9.78 -1.42
C GLY A 42 -9.34 10.84 -0.69
N LEU A 43 -8.05 10.58 -0.52
CA LEU A 43 -7.12 11.50 0.15
C LEU A 43 -6.22 12.30 -0.77
N ALA A 44 -6.01 11.83 -1.98
CA ALA A 44 -5.10 12.46 -2.92
C ALA A 44 -5.72 12.46 -4.32
N GLU A 45 -5.33 13.47 -5.11
CA GLU A 45 -5.64 13.51 -6.53
C GLU A 45 -4.97 12.33 -7.25
N PRO A 46 -5.64 11.71 -8.23
CA PRO A 46 -5.11 10.56 -8.96
C PRO A 46 -3.91 10.96 -9.81
N THR A 47 -2.71 10.80 -9.25
CA THR A 47 -1.42 11.21 -9.85
C THR A 47 -0.43 10.06 -9.94
N ALA A 48 -0.66 8.96 -9.25
CA ALA A 48 0.10 7.74 -9.39
C ALA A 48 -0.32 6.98 -10.65
N THR A 49 0.66 6.53 -11.41
CA THR A 49 0.47 5.61 -12.53
C THR A 49 1.08 4.27 -12.15
N LEU A 50 0.31 3.20 -12.29
CA LEU A 50 0.78 1.83 -12.11
C LEU A 50 0.75 1.09 -13.44
N PRO A 51 1.53 0.00 -13.58
CA PRO A 51 1.30 -0.99 -14.62
C PRO A 51 -0.16 -1.47 -14.58
N GLU A 52 -0.81 -1.54 -15.75
CA GLU A 52 -2.22 -1.96 -15.87
C GLU A 52 -2.48 -3.32 -15.19
N THR A 53 -1.49 -4.22 -15.24
CA THR A 53 -1.54 -5.54 -14.59
C THR A 53 -1.70 -5.48 -13.07
N LEU A 54 -1.25 -4.40 -12.42
CA LEU A 54 -1.30 -4.23 -10.96
C LEU A 54 -2.50 -3.40 -10.50
N GLU A 55 -3.05 -2.54 -11.36
CA GLU A 55 -4.08 -1.55 -11.02
C GLU A 55 -5.28 -2.17 -10.29
N GLY A 56 -5.90 -3.19 -10.88
CA GLY A 56 -7.07 -3.85 -10.31
C GLY A 56 -6.76 -4.60 -9.01
N TYR A 57 -5.58 -5.21 -8.91
CA TYR A 57 -5.16 -5.90 -7.69
C TYR A 57 -4.91 -4.91 -6.54
N VAL A 58 -4.22 -3.81 -6.82
CA VAL A 58 -3.94 -2.75 -5.84
C VAL A 58 -5.23 -2.11 -5.34
N GLU A 59 -6.18 -1.80 -6.22
CA GLU A 59 -7.50 -1.32 -5.82
C GLU A 59 -8.21 -2.33 -4.90
N LYS A 60 -8.19 -3.61 -5.29
CA LYS A 60 -8.81 -4.69 -4.52
C LYS A 60 -8.18 -4.81 -3.14
N VAL A 61 -6.86 -4.81 -3.00
CA VAL A 61 -6.18 -4.81 -1.70
C VAL A 61 -6.54 -3.57 -0.88
N ALA A 62 -6.52 -2.38 -1.49
CA ALA A 62 -6.77 -1.13 -0.76
C ALA A 62 -8.21 -1.01 -0.21
N ARG A 63 -9.21 -1.42 -1.00
CA ARG A 63 -10.64 -1.18 -0.73
C ARG A 63 -11.41 -2.44 -0.32
N PHE A 64 -10.99 -3.60 -0.80
CA PHE A 64 -11.74 -4.85 -0.75
C PHE A 64 -10.84 -6.05 -0.41
N ALA A 65 -9.85 -5.89 0.49
CA ALA A 65 -8.86 -6.94 0.79
C ALA A 65 -9.49 -8.32 1.07
N TYR A 66 -10.66 -8.35 1.71
CA TYR A 66 -11.44 -9.57 1.99
C TYR A 66 -11.98 -10.30 0.74
N LYS A 67 -11.86 -9.70 -0.45
CA LYS A 67 -12.21 -10.27 -1.76
C LYS A 67 -10.98 -10.69 -2.57
N THR A 68 -9.77 -10.62 -1.99
CA THR A 68 -8.56 -11.11 -2.65
C THR A 68 -8.60 -12.63 -2.69
N THR A 69 -8.35 -13.22 -3.85
CA THR A 69 -8.42 -14.67 -4.08
C THR A 69 -7.13 -15.21 -4.68
N ASP A 70 -7.00 -16.54 -4.70
CA ASP A 70 -5.86 -17.22 -5.31
C ASP A 70 -5.77 -16.95 -6.82
N GLU A 71 -6.91 -16.73 -7.49
CA GLU A 71 -6.95 -16.35 -8.91
C GLU A 71 -6.31 -14.98 -9.18
N ASP A 72 -6.44 -14.03 -8.24
CA ASP A 72 -5.77 -12.73 -8.37
C ASP A 72 -4.24 -12.92 -8.36
N ILE A 73 -3.74 -13.77 -7.46
CA ILE A 73 -2.31 -14.09 -7.36
C ILE A 73 -1.84 -14.85 -8.60
N ALA A 74 -2.62 -15.82 -9.07
CA ALA A 74 -2.31 -16.59 -10.28
C ALA A 74 -2.24 -15.70 -11.54
N ALA A 75 -3.14 -14.72 -11.67
CA ALA A 75 -3.14 -13.77 -12.78
C ALA A 75 -1.88 -12.88 -12.79
N LEU A 76 -1.43 -12.41 -11.61
CA LEU A 76 -0.19 -11.65 -11.49
C LEU A 76 1.04 -12.50 -11.83
N ARG A 77 1.08 -13.76 -11.35
CA ARG A 77 2.16 -14.69 -11.71
C ARG A 77 2.20 -14.97 -13.21
N ALA A 78 1.03 -15.16 -13.85
CA ALA A 78 0.93 -15.33 -15.30
C ALA A 78 1.40 -14.08 -16.07
N SER A 79 1.34 -12.91 -15.44
CA SER A 79 1.85 -11.63 -15.98
C SER A 79 3.36 -11.42 -15.73
N GLY A 80 4.04 -12.37 -15.09
CA GLY A 80 5.50 -12.38 -14.90
C GLY A 80 5.99 -11.92 -13.53
N TYR A 81 5.11 -11.61 -12.58
CA TYR A 81 5.52 -11.24 -11.21
C TYR A 81 5.89 -12.47 -10.39
N SER A 82 6.97 -12.37 -9.60
CA SER A 82 7.30 -13.38 -8.58
C SER A 82 6.37 -13.28 -7.37
N GLU A 83 6.31 -14.32 -6.54
CA GLU A 83 5.52 -14.28 -5.29
C GLU A 83 6.03 -13.22 -4.32
N ASP A 84 7.35 -13.01 -4.25
CA ASP A 84 7.95 -11.95 -3.44
C ASP A 84 7.54 -10.56 -3.94
N GLN A 85 7.54 -10.34 -5.26
CA GLN A 85 7.07 -9.07 -5.83
C GLN A 85 5.58 -8.82 -5.54
N ILE A 86 4.75 -9.86 -5.61
CA ILE A 86 3.32 -9.77 -5.28
C ILE A 86 3.13 -9.45 -3.79
N LEU A 87 3.89 -10.09 -2.90
CA LEU A 87 3.87 -9.79 -1.47
C LEU A 87 4.25 -8.33 -1.20
N GLU A 88 5.33 -7.84 -1.81
CA GLU A 88 5.81 -6.47 -1.65
C GLU A 88 4.80 -5.42 -2.15
N VAL A 89 4.15 -5.67 -3.30
CA VAL A 89 3.05 -4.84 -3.80
C VAL A 89 1.87 -4.86 -2.83
N THR A 90 1.50 -6.03 -2.32
CA THR A 90 0.40 -6.19 -1.36
C THR A 90 0.66 -5.39 -0.08
N LEU A 91 1.87 -5.50 0.48
CA LEU A 91 2.28 -4.76 1.68
C LEU A 91 2.28 -3.25 1.43
N SER A 92 2.74 -2.81 0.26
CA SER A 92 2.75 -1.39 -0.12
C SER A 92 1.33 -0.83 -0.26
N ALA A 93 0.43 -1.59 -0.87
CA ALA A 93 -0.98 -1.21 -1.02
C ALA A 93 -1.69 -1.14 0.34
N ALA A 94 -1.49 -2.16 1.18
CA ALA A 94 -2.04 -2.20 2.53
C ALA A 94 -1.52 -1.04 3.40
N LEU A 95 -0.22 -0.73 3.31
CA LEU A 95 0.38 0.40 4.03
C LEU A 95 -0.24 1.73 3.58
N GLY A 96 -0.34 1.98 2.26
CA GLY A 96 -0.98 3.19 1.74
C GLY A 96 -2.42 3.35 2.23
N ALA A 97 -3.20 2.26 2.19
CA ALA A 97 -4.56 2.27 2.69
C ALA A 97 -4.65 2.46 4.22
N ALA A 98 -3.68 1.96 4.99
CA ALA A 98 -3.62 2.15 6.44
C ALA A 98 -3.26 3.60 6.83
N LEU A 99 -2.25 4.18 6.17
CA LEU A 99 -1.86 5.58 6.35
C LEU A 99 -3.02 6.51 6.02
N ALA A 100 -3.78 6.20 4.97
CA ALA A 100 -4.95 6.98 4.62
C ALA A 100 -6.02 7.00 5.73
N ARG A 101 -6.32 5.83 6.31
CA ARG A 101 -7.29 5.73 7.41
C ARG A 101 -6.77 6.45 8.66
N LEU A 102 -5.46 6.37 8.93
CA LEU A 102 -4.82 7.08 10.04
C LEU A 102 -4.96 8.60 9.88
N GLU A 103 -4.64 9.14 8.71
CA GLU A 103 -4.72 10.58 8.43
C GLU A 103 -6.15 11.10 8.63
N ARG A 104 -7.16 10.45 8.03
CA ARG A 104 -8.56 10.83 8.26
C ARG A 104 -8.98 10.74 9.72
N GLY A 105 -8.59 9.69 10.42
CA GLY A 105 -8.88 9.56 11.85
C GLY A 105 -8.28 10.71 12.66
N LEU A 106 -7.05 11.13 12.35
CA LEU A 106 -6.38 12.24 13.03
C LEU A 106 -6.97 13.61 12.67
N GLU A 107 -7.42 13.81 11.44
CA GLU A 107 -8.12 15.04 11.05
C GLU A 107 -9.40 15.24 11.84
N LEU A 108 -10.22 14.19 11.97
CA LEU A 108 -11.47 14.24 12.75
C LEU A 108 -11.26 14.53 14.24
N LEU A 109 -10.07 14.24 14.78
CA LEU A 109 -9.73 14.54 16.18
C LEU A 109 -9.21 15.98 16.38
N ARG A 110 -8.88 16.69 15.30
CA ARG A 110 -8.39 18.08 15.35
C ARG A 110 -9.52 19.12 15.23
N GLU A 111 -10.71 18.69 14.86
CA GLU A 111 -11.95 19.48 14.87
C GLU A 111 -12.61 19.47 16.26
#